data_AF-A0A920AYJ1-F1
#
_entry.id   AF-A0A920AYJ1-F1
#
_cell.length_a   1.000
_cell.length_b   1.000
_cell.length_c   1.000
_cell.angle_alpha   90.00
_cell.angle_beta   90.00
_cell.angle_gamma   90.00
#
_symmetry.space_group_name_H-M   'P 1'
#
loop_
_entity.id
_entity.type
_entity.pdbx_description
1 polymer ?
#
loop_
_entity_poly.entity_id
_entity_poly.type
_entity_poly.pdbx_seq_one_letter_code
_entity_poly.pdbx_strand_id
1 'polypeptide(L)'
;MKIIKIFFALSMVLQTIDANEILKIQSANPFGFKNIIDGLDDEKKQTVEGVLKYPQGNGPFPIVVGLAGSNNWSEHHLDYMELYRDAGIATLELQSFASRGVTSTVGSQISVTTAMMILDAYRSLEALSKNPKIDVNRAAITGWSLGGGVALYAGWKPLYQAITKEFTFAAHLSIYPPCLVEPLSIDFTSSPMHILIGAEDDWTPAIACEDLVPKMIASGANIGIEVYANSHHSFDKNASIKFHENAYSTTDCRFKMKDDGTILMNFLSLPMSTPLLQKIGLGLCAKRGTTTEGNLESRAKALKFAQEFMKNNLLQ
;
A
#
# COMPACT_ATOMS: atom_id res chain seq x y z
N MET A 1 44.72 45.56 39.63
CA MET A 1 44.76 44.59 38.51
C MET A 1 43.59 43.63 38.68
N LYS A 2 42.46 43.86 37.99
CA LYS A 2 41.23 43.04 38.11
C LYS A 2 41.28 41.93 37.07
N ILE A 3 41.27 40.67 37.52
CA ILE A 3 41.21 39.49 36.65
C ILE A 3 39.73 39.22 36.36
N ILE A 4 39.31 39.44 35.11
CA ILE A 4 37.98 39.07 34.60
C ILE A 4 38.06 37.59 34.20
N LYS A 5 37.31 36.73 34.90
CA LYS A 5 37.09 35.34 34.48
C LYS A 5 35.92 35.31 33.49
N ILE A 6 36.22 35.05 32.22
CA ILE A 6 35.21 34.80 31.19
C ILE A 6 34.86 33.32 31.25
N PHE A 7 33.62 33.00 31.62
CA PHE A 7 33.04 31.66 31.50
C PHE A 7 32.48 31.51 30.08
N PHE A 8 33.08 30.62 29.28
CA PHE A 8 32.49 30.16 28.03
C PHE A 8 31.48 29.05 28.37
N ALA A 9 30.18 29.36 28.29
CA ALA A 9 29.14 28.35 28.34
C ALA A 9 29.01 27.71 26.95
N LEU A 10 29.51 26.49 26.81
CA LEU A 10 29.38 25.70 25.60
C LEU A 10 27.97 25.06 25.59
N SER A 11 27.02 25.65 24.85
CA SER A 11 25.72 25.02 24.65
C SER A 11 25.86 23.86 23.66
N MET A 12 25.86 22.63 24.16
CA MET A 12 25.86 21.43 23.35
C MET A 12 24.43 21.21 22.83
N VAL A 13 24.18 21.57 21.58
CA VAL A 13 22.94 21.20 20.88
C VAL A 13 23.05 19.71 20.56
N LEU A 14 22.38 18.86 21.34
CA LEU A 14 22.18 17.46 20.97
C LEU A 14 21.21 17.42 19.79
N GLN A 15 21.75 17.28 18.57
CA GLN A 15 20.96 16.81 17.44
C GLN A 15 20.67 15.33 17.69
N THR A 16 19.42 14.99 18.03
CA THR A 16 18.97 13.61 18.07
C THR A 16 18.93 13.11 16.63
N ILE A 17 19.89 12.27 16.27
CA ILE A 17 19.79 11.46 15.05
C ILE A 17 18.63 10.50 15.31
N ASP A 18 17.50 10.69 14.63
CA ASP A 18 16.34 9.80 14.73
C ASP A 18 16.77 8.41 14.24
N ALA A 19 17.03 7.50 15.17
CA ALA A 19 17.36 6.12 14.87
C ALA A 19 16.09 5.44 14.34
N ASN A 20 16.15 4.93 13.11
CA ASN A 20 15.12 4.07 12.54
C ASN A 20 14.86 2.88 13.48
N GLU A 21 13.62 2.66 13.89
CA GLU A 21 13.23 1.52 14.71
C GLU A 21 12.77 0.36 13.81
N ILE A 22 13.33 -0.83 14.01
CA ILE A 22 12.88 -2.03 13.29
C ILE A 22 11.78 -2.70 14.11
N LEU A 23 10.55 -2.65 13.58
CA LEU A 23 9.40 -3.35 14.14
C LEU A 23 9.33 -4.76 13.59
N LYS A 24 9.34 -5.78 14.47
CA LYS A 24 9.13 -7.18 14.08
C LYS A 24 7.68 -7.58 14.29
N ILE A 25 7.07 -8.12 13.25
CA ILE A 25 5.65 -8.43 13.15
C ILE A 25 5.49 -9.93 12.87
N GLN A 26 4.63 -10.60 13.64
CA GLN A 26 4.28 -11.99 13.36
C GLN A 26 3.10 -12.03 12.38
N SER A 27 3.31 -12.68 11.24
CA SER A 27 2.37 -12.79 10.11
C SER A 27 2.39 -14.22 9.54
N ALA A 28 1.89 -14.41 8.32
CA ALA A 28 1.88 -15.68 7.60
C ALA A 28 1.97 -15.47 6.08
N ASN A 29 1.78 -16.55 5.30
CA ASN A 29 1.92 -16.55 3.84
C ASN A 29 0.65 -16.98 3.08
N PRO A 30 -0.53 -16.40 3.35
CA PRO A 30 -1.74 -16.72 2.59
C PRO A 30 -1.57 -16.35 1.12
N PHE A 31 -1.77 -17.31 0.22
CA PHE A 31 -1.62 -17.05 -1.21
C PHE A 31 -2.72 -16.08 -1.72
N GLY A 32 -3.99 -16.37 -1.44
CA GLY A 32 -5.14 -15.55 -1.84
C GLY A 32 -6.01 -15.10 -0.66
N PHE A 33 -7.05 -14.31 -0.93
CA PHE A 33 -7.95 -13.80 0.12
C PHE A 33 -8.75 -14.92 0.78
N LYS A 34 -9.10 -15.99 0.05
CA LYS A 34 -9.73 -17.18 0.63
C LYS A 34 -8.89 -17.82 1.73
N ASN A 35 -7.57 -17.85 1.58
CA ASN A 35 -6.67 -18.36 2.61
C ASN A 35 -6.75 -17.53 3.90
N ILE A 36 -6.99 -16.22 3.80
CA ILE A 36 -7.19 -15.36 4.96
C ILE A 36 -8.56 -15.61 5.60
N ILE A 37 -9.62 -15.73 4.78
CA ILE A 37 -10.99 -15.82 5.29
C ILE A 37 -11.28 -17.18 5.92
N ASP A 38 -10.85 -18.28 5.30
CA ASP A 38 -11.26 -19.64 5.69
C ASP A 38 -10.11 -20.53 6.20
N GLY A 39 -8.85 -20.08 6.14
CA GLY A 39 -7.70 -20.97 6.35
C GLY A 39 -6.47 -20.32 7.01
N LEU A 40 -6.64 -19.16 7.65
CA LEU A 40 -5.50 -18.36 8.11
C LEU A 40 -4.65 -19.07 9.18
N ASP A 41 -5.28 -19.91 10.00
CA ASP A 41 -4.59 -20.64 11.07
C ASP A 41 -3.64 -21.72 10.52
N ASP A 42 -3.95 -22.27 9.35
CA ASP A 42 -3.15 -23.29 8.65
C ASP A 42 -1.96 -22.70 7.88
N GLU A 43 -1.91 -21.38 7.71
CA GLU A 43 -0.88 -20.71 6.94
C GLU A 43 0.48 -20.72 7.64
N LYS A 44 1.53 -20.98 6.84
CA LYS A 44 2.92 -20.98 7.32
C LYS A 44 3.27 -19.61 7.88
N LYS A 45 3.60 -19.57 9.19
CA LYS A 45 3.98 -18.35 9.90
C LYS A 45 5.24 -17.71 9.29
N GLN A 46 5.30 -16.39 9.39
CA GLN A 46 6.33 -15.54 8.80
C GLN A 46 6.60 -14.37 9.74
N THR A 47 7.86 -14.10 10.05
CA THR A 47 8.23 -12.81 10.67
C THR A 47 8.44 -11.79 9.57
N VAL A 48 7.81 -10.62 9.70
CA VAL A 48 7.94 -9.49 8.80
C VAL A 48 8.54 -8.32 9.56
N GLU A 49 9.47 -7.64 8.92
CA GLU A 49 10.07 -6.41 9.45
C GLU A 49 9.41 -5.18 8.84
N GLY A 50 9.34 -4.10 9.60
CA GLY A 50 8.98 -2.79 9.11
C GLY A 50 9.90 -1.74 9.70
N VAL A 51 10.22 -0.71 8.91
CA VAL A 51 11.02 0.42 9.37
C VAL A 51 10.07 1.48 9.91
N LEU A 52 10.00 1.58 11.24
CA LEU A 52 9.20 2.57 11.96
C LEU A 52 10.03 3.84 12.15
N LYS A 53 9.48 4.96 11.68
CA LYS A 53 10.09 6.29 11.79
C LYS A 53 9.08 7.26 12.38
N TYR A 54 9.56 8.11 13.28
CA TYR A 54 8.73 9.09 13.97
C TYR A 54 8.96 10.49 13.39
N PRO A 55 7.96 11.37 13.44
CA PRO A 55 8.16 12.79 13.25
C PRO A 55 8.73 13.43 14.53
N GLN A 56 9.08 14.71 14.47
CA GLN A 56 9.47 15.47 15.65
C GLN A 56 8.30 15.59 16.65
N GLY A 57 8.61 15.44 17.95
CA GLY A 57 7.64 15.58 19.05
C GLY A 57 7.63 14.39 20.01
N ASN A 58 6.63 14.35 20.90
CA ASN A 58 6.54 13.34 21.96
C ASN A 58 5.50 12.23 21.70
N GLY A 59 4.62 12.40 20.70
CA GLY A 59 3.50 11.50 20.44
C GLY A 59 2.34 11.62 21.45
N PRO A 60 1.37 10.68 21.43
CA PRO A 60 1.25 9.59 20.48
C PRO A 60 0.94 10.11 19.07
N PHE A 61 1.64 9.60 18.07
CA PHE A 61 1.52 10.03 16.69
C PHE A 61 0.48 9.18 15.95
N PRO A 62 -0.34 9.77 15.07
CA PRO A 62 -0.99 8.96 14.03
C PRO A 62 0.09 8.33 13.14
N ILE A 63 -0.29 7.31 12.36
CA ILE A 63 0.68 6.56 11.55
C ILE A 63 0.17 6.26 10.15
N VAL A 64 1.07 6.33 9.16
CA VAL A 64 0.84 5.80 7.81
C VAL A 64 1.64 4.53 7.62
N VAL A 65 0.96 3.42 7.32
CA VAL A 65 1.56 2.16 6.91
C VAL A 65 1.73 2.16 5.40
N GLY A 66 2.98 2.14 4.93
CA GLY A 66 3.34 2.17 3.51
C GLY A 66 3.66 0.79 2.98
N LEU A 67 3.18 0.48 1.76
CA LEU A 67 3.39 -0.78 1.06
C LEU A 67 4.00 -0.57 -0.32
N ALA A 68 5.18 -1.13 -0.54
CA ALA A 68 5.88 -1.05 -1.81
C ALA A 68 5.17 -1.77 -2.97
N GLY A 69 5.53 -1.40 -4.20
CA GLY A 69 5.15 -2.11 -5.42
C GLY A 69 5.93 -3.42 -5.63
N SER A 70 5.69 -4.05 -6.78
CA SER A 70 6.26 -5.35 -7.16
C SER A 70 7.79 -5.38 -7.31
N ASN A 71 8.45 -4.23 -7.33
CA ASN A 71 9.92 -4.08 -7.35
C ASN A 71 10.49 -3.61 -5.99
N ASN A 72 9.77 -3.85 -4.90
CA ASN A 72 10.14 -3.41 -3.55
C ASN A 72 10.22 -1.87 -3.43
N TRP A 73 10.73 -1.37 -2.31
CA TRP A 73 10.88 0.06 -2.02
C TRP A 73 11.83 0.76 -3.01
N SER A 74 11.46 1.97 -3.40
CA SER A 74 12.25 2.87 -4.24
C SER A 74 12.11 4.30 -3.73
N GLU A 75 13.05 5.16 -4.11
CA GLU A 75 13.17 6.55 -3.63
C GLU A 75 11.84 7.30 -3.66
N HIS A 76 11.11 7.21 -4.77
CA HIS A 76 9.84 7.92 -4.94
C HIS A 76 8.74 7.49 -3.97
N HIS A 77 8.78 6.27 -3.42
CA HIS A 77 7.88 5.87 -2.34
C HIS A 77 8.29 6.53 -1.02
N LEU A 78 9.59 6.62 -0.75
CA LEU A 78 10.15 7.20 0.48
C LEU A 78 9.87 8.70 0.57
N ASP A 79 9.79 9.40 -0.56
CA ASP A 79 9.42 10.81 -0.63
C ASP A 79 8.05 11.07 0.03
N TYR A 80 7.05 10.21 -0.21
CA TYR A 80 5.75 10.32 0.46
C TYR A 80 5.86 10.05 1.96
N MET A 81 6.65 9.03 2.35
CA MET A 81 6.82 8.70 3.77
C MET A 81 7.50 9.84 4.53
N GLU A 82 8.50 10.50 3.92
CA GLU A 82 9.12 11.70 4.46
C GLU A 82 8.12 12.85 4.57
N LEU A 83 7.35 13.10 3.51
CA LEU A 83 6.32 14.13 3.47
C LEU A 83 5.26 13.98 4.58
N TYR A 84 4.91 12.74 4.94
CA TYR A 84 4.00 12.47 6.06
C TYR A 84 4.66 12.74 7.42
N ARG A 85 5.94 12.41 7.59
CA ARG A 85 6.70 12.73 8.81
C ARG A 85 6.85 14.24 9.01
N ASP A 86 7.12 14.97 7.93
CA ASP A 86 7.16 16.44 7.97
C ASP A 86 5.81 17.06 8.36
N ALA A 87 4.72 16.34 8.09
CA ALA A 87 3.36 16.72 8.51
C ALA A 87 3.02 16.31 9.96
N GLY A 88 3.93 15.69 10.70
CA GLY A 88 3.69 15.26 12.08
C GLY A 88 3.08 13.86 12.22
N ILE A 89 3.20 13.02 11.20
CA ILE A 89 2.62 11.67 11.14
C ILE A 89 3.75 10.62 11.12
N ALA A 90 3.69 9.63 12.00
CA ALA A 90 4.65 8.52 11.99
C ALA A 90 4.48 7.67 10.72
N THR A 91 5.52 6.93 10.35
CA THR A 91 5.48 6.07 9.17
C THR A 91 6.05 4.70 9.44
N LEU A 92 5.38 3.67 8.94
CA LEU A 92 5.88 2.31 8.90
C LEU A 92 6.11 1.88 7.45
N GLU A 93 7.37 1.67 7.07
CA GLU A 93 7.75 1.13 5.77
C GLU A 93 7.79 -0.40 5.86
N LEU A 94 6.69 -1.09 5.53
CA LEU A 94 6.64 -2.55 5.63
C LEU A 94 7.55 -3.23 4.60
N GLN A 95 8.42 -4.12 5.07
CA GLN A 95 9.40 -4.84 4.26
C GLN A 95 8.91 -6.24 3.89
N SER A 96 7.65 -6.36 3.41
CA SER A 96 7.01 -7.64 3.08
C SER A 96 7.81 -8.50 2.11
N PHE A 97 8.48 -7.86 1.14
CA PHE A 97 9.34 -8.50 0.13
C PHE A 97 10.65 -8.99 0.74
N ALA A 98 11.42 -8.08 1.36
CA ALA A 98 12.72 -8.41 1.94
C ALA A 98 12.60 -9.46 3.06
N SER A 99 11.54 -9.41 3.86
CA SER A 99 11.26 -10.39 4.91
C SER A 99 11.09 -11.82 4.36
N ARG A 100 10.65 -11.95 3.11
CA ARG A 100 10.45 -13.22 2.39
C ARG A 100 11.64 -13.59 1.49
N GLY A 101 12.74 -12.84 1.55
CA GLY A 101 13.91 -13.04 0.70
C GLY A 101 13.65 -12.76 -0.78
N VAL A 102 12.64 -11.97 -1.10
CA VAL A 102 12.22 -11.63 -2.47
C VAL A 102 12.62 -10.19 -2.78
N THR A 103 13.25 -9.97 -3.93
CA THR A 103 13.62 -8.62 -4.40
C THR A 103 12.62 -8.04 -5.38
N SER A 104 11.92 -8.88 -6.17
CA SER A 104 10.88 -8.46 -7.11
C SER A 104 9.91 -9.62 -7.42
N THR A 105 8.65 -9.28 -7.69
CA THR A 105 7.65 -10.19 -8.27
C THR A 105 7.25 -9.81 -9.70
N VAL A 106 7.89 -8.80 -10.31
CA VAL A 106 7.58 -8.41 -11.69
C VAL A 106 7.73 -9.61 -12.63
N GLY A 107 6.69 -9.85 -13.42
CA GLY A 107 6.63 -10.97 -14.36
C GLY A 107 6.24 -12.32 -13.76
N SER A 108 6.16 -12.48 -12.44
CA SER A 108 5.73 -13.73 -11.78
C SER A 108 4.48 -13.56 -10.91
N GLN A 109 4.37 -12.45 -10.15
CA GLN A 109 3.24 -12.05 -9.29
C GLN A 109 2.74 -13.14 -8.31
N ILE A 110 3.62 -14.06 -7.89
CA ILE A 110 3.24 -15.21 -7.05
C ILE A 110 4.02 -15.36 -5.74
N SER A 111 5.19 -14.73 -5.61
CA SER A 111 6.08 -14.94 -4.45
C SER A 111 5.78 -14.03 -3.26
N VAL A 112 5.14 -12.88 -3.53
CA VAL A 112 4.56 -11.97 -2.54
C VAL A 112 3.23 -11.53 -3.15
N THR A 113 2.12 -11.81 -2.46
CA THR A 113 0.78 -11.54 -2.99
C THR A 113 0.11 -10.40 -2.22
N THR A 114 -0.92 -9.79 -2.81
CA THR A 114 -1.77 -8.81 -2.14
C THR A 114 -2.31 -9.34 -0.81
N ALA A 115 -2.67 -10.63 -0.75
CA ALA A 115 -3.17 -11.27 0.46
C ALA A 115 -2.12 -11.26 1.59
N MET A 116 -0.88 -11.71 1.29
CA MET A 116 0.22 -11.69 2.26
C MET A 116 0.46 -10.29 2.81
N MET A 117 0.48 -9.28 1.94
CA MET A 117 0.76 -7.89 2.33
C MET A 117 -0.39 -7.23 3.10
N ILE A 118 -1.66 -7.57 2.81
CA ILE A 118 -2.80 -7.13 3.62
C ILE A 118 -2.72 -7.72 5.03
N LEU A 119 -2.39 -9.01 5.15
CA LEU A 119 -2.18 -9.64 6.45
C LEU A 119 -1.04 -8.96 7.22
N ASP A 120 0.11 -8.72 6.57
CA ASP A 120 1.24 -8.00 7.17
C ASP A 120 0.82 -6.62 7.69
N ALA A 121 0.02 -5.87 6.91
CA ALA A 121 -0.47 -4.55 7.28
C ALA A 121 -1.36 -4.59 8.54
N TYR A 122 -2.33 -5.51 8.60
CA TYR A 122 -3.19 -5.64 9.79
C TYR A 122 -2.44 -6.16 11.02
N ARG A 123 -1.54 -7.14 10.86
CA ARG A 123 -0.68 -7.62 11.96
C ARG A 123 0.28 -6.53 12.46
N SER A 124 0.65 -5.57 11.61
CA SER A 124 1.41 -4.40 12.05
C SER A 124 0.63 -3.52 13.01
N LEU A 125 -0.69 -3.37 12.84
CA LEU A 125 -1.53 -2.60 13.77
C LEU A 125 -1.56 -3.25 15.17
N GLU A 126 -1.63 -4.58 15.24
CA GLU A 126 -1.55 -5.33 16.50
C GLU A 126 -0.19 -5.18 17.22
N ALA A 127 0.89 -5.03 16.45
CA ALA A 127 2.22 -4.77 17.01
C ALA A 127 2.37 -3.31 17.47
N LEU A 128 1.88 -2.37 16.66
CA LEU A 128 1.91 -0.93 16.93
C LEU A 128 1.02 -0.52 18.10
N SER A 129 -0.10 -1.22 18.34
CA SER A 129 -1.02 -0.92 19.45
C SER A 129 -0.36 -1.05 20.84
N LYS A 130 0.77 -1.76 20.92
CA LYS A 130 1.59 -1.93 22.14
C LYS A 130 2.60 -0.80 22.34
N ASN A 131 2.78 0.07 21.35
CA ASN A 131 3.73 1.16 21.39
C ASN A 131 3.04 2.46 21.85
N PRO A 132 3.37 3.00 23.03
CA PRO A 132 2.71 4.20 23.57
C PRO A 132 2.99 5.48 22.77
N LYS A 133 3.97 5.47 21.84
CA LYS A 133 4.23 6.59 20.93
C LYS A 133 3.33 6.60 19.71
N ILE A 134 2.55 5.54 19.46
CA ILE A 134 1.69 5.43 18.27
C ILE A 134 0.23 5.37 18.70
N ASP A 135 -0.59 6.20 18.06
CA ASP A 135 -2.04 6.12 18.12
C ASP A 135 -2.55 5.26 16.95
N VAL A 136 -2.71 3.97 17.21
CA VAL A 136 -3.12 2.98 16.19
C VAL A 136 -4.55 3.22 15.67
N ASN A 137 -5.40 3.93 16.43
CA ASN A 137 -6.76 4.26 15.98
C ASN A 137 -6.75 5.34 14.89
N ARG A 138 -5.64 6.06 14.73
CA ARG A 138 -5.38 7.00 13.64
C ARG A 138 -4.30 6.45 12.70
N ALA A 139 -4.46 5.19 12.30
CA ALA A 139 -3.60 4.55 11.31
C ALA A 139 -4.23 4.64 9.91
N ALA A 140 -3.48 5.14 8.92
CA ALA A 140 -3.84 5.03 7.50
C ALA A 140 -2.95 4.04 6.77
N ILE A 141 -3.38 3.62 5.58
CA ILE A 141 -2.63 2.75 4.69
C ILE A 141 -2.39 3.44 3.34
N THR A 142 -1.18 3.33 2.81
CA THR A 142 -0.83 3.79 1.48
C THR A 142 0.00 2.76 0.74
N GLY A 143 -0.09 2.73 -0.59
CA GLY A 143 0.83 1.90 -1.36
C GLY A 143 0.77 2.13 -2.86
N TRP A 144 1.72 1.52 -3.56
CA TRP A 144 1.97 1.74 -4.98
C TRP A 144 1.85 0.44 -5.77
N SER A 145 1.18 0.44 -6.92
CA SER A 145 1.04 -0.73 -7.80
C SER A 145 0.46 -1.92 -7.03
N LEU A 146 1.20 -3.02 -6.86
CA LEU A 146 0.81 -4.12 -5.97
C LEU A 146 0.41 -3.62 -4.56
N GLY A 147 1.22 -2.76 -3.95
CA GLY A 147 0.91 -2.12 -2.66
C GLY A 147 -0.28 -1.17 -2.73
N GLY A 148 -0.58 -0.59 -3.89
CA GLY A 148 -1.79 0.19 -4.10
C GLY A 148 -3.03 -0.69 -4.06
N GLY A 149 -2.95 -1.89 -4.64
CA GLY A 149 -3.98 -2.92 -4.50
C GLY A 149 -4.14 -3.37 -3.04
N VAL A 150 -3.05 -3.46 -2.29
CA VAL A 150 -3.10 -3.74 -0.84
C VAL A 150 -3.85 -2.63 -0.10
N ALA A 151 -3.54 -1.36 -0.35
CA ALA A 151 -4.25 -0.24 0.26
C ALA A 151 -5.75 -0.25 -0.09
N LEU A 152 -6.13 -0.60 -1.33
CA LEU A 152 -7.53 -0.67 -1.76
C LEU A 152 -8.28 -1.81 -1.06
N TYR A 153 -7.81 -3.06 -1.22
CA TYR A 153 -8.54 -4.23 -0.72
C TYR A 153 -8.39 -4.47 0.78
N ALA A 154 -7.45 -3.79 1.47
CA ALA A 154 -7.45 -3.74 2.93
C ALA A 154 -8.76 -3.16 3.48
N GLY A 155 -9.48 -2.35 2.71
CA GLY A 155 -10.79 -1.81 3.10
C GLY A 155 -11.97 -2.75 2.88
N TRP A 156 -11.81 -3.91 2.23
CA TRP A 156 -12.91 -4.84 1.94
C TRP A 156 -13.31 -5.61 3.22
N LYS A 157 -14.57 -5.45 3.66
CA LYS A 157 -15.04 -5.92 4.98
C LYS A 157 -14.87 -7.43 5.20
N PRO A 158 -15.28 -8.32 4.27
CA PRO A 158 -15.13 -9.76 4.46
C PRO A 158 -13.68 -10.16 4.76
N LEU A 159 -12.71 -9.47 4.17
CA LEU A 159 -11.29 -9.79 4.33
C LEU A 159 -10.73 -9.30 5.67
N TYR A 160 -10.83 -8.00 5.97
CA TYR A 160 -10.19 -7.50 7.19
C TYR A 160 -10.86 -8.03 8.46
N GLN A 161 -12.18 -8.25 8.41
CA GLN A 161 -12.92 -8.81 9.53
C GLN A 161 -12.57 -10.26 9.81
N ALA A 162 -11.99 -11.00 8.84
CA ALA A 162 -11.43 -12.32 9.08
C ALA A 162 -10.05 -12.25 9.75
N ILE A 163 -9.32 -11.15 9.59
CA ILE A 163 -7.99 -10.95 10.21
C ILE A 163 -8.13 -10.46 11.65
N THR A 164 -8.96 -9.43 11.88
CA THR A 164 -9.12 -8.77 13.17
C THR A 164 -10.51 -8.16 13.34
N LYS A 165 -10.95 -8.01 14.60
CA LYS A 165 -12.16 -7.27 14.98
C LYS A 165 -11.85 -5.95 15.68
N GLU A 166 -10.58 -5.71 15.99
CA GLU A 166 -10.14 -4.60 16.85
C GLU A 166 -9.63 -3.41 16.03
N PHE A 167 -8.96 -3.69 14.90
CA PHE A 167 -8.26 -2.66 14.14
C PHE A 167 -8.87 -2.47 12.75
N THR A 168 -8.96 -1.21 12.35
CA THR A 168 -9.30 -0.78 10.99
C THR A 168 -8.39 0.39 10.61
N PHE A 169 -8.20 0.62 9.32
CA PHE A 169 -7.50 1.81 8.86
C PHE A 169 -8.48 2.99 8.78
N ALA A 170 -8.06 4.14 9.29
CA ALA A 170 -8.80 5.39 9.27
C ALA A 170 -8.86 6.02 7.86
N ALA A 171 -7.89 5.72 6.98
CA ALA A 171 -7.88 6.17 5.59
C ALA A 171 -7.06 5.24 4.68
N HIS A 172 -7.40 5.23 3.38
CA HIS A 172 -6.75 4.39 2.36
C HIS A 172 -6.33 5.24 1.15
N LEU A 173 -5.04 5.28 0.84
CA LEU A 173 -4.52 5.95 -0.36
C LEU A 173 -3.85 4.94 -1.29
N SER A 174 -4.47 4.70 -2.44
CA SER A 174 -3.98 3.76 -3.44
C SER A 174 -3.36 4.50 -4.61
N ILE A 175 -2.09 4.25 -4.90
CA ILE A 175 -1.37 4.89 -5.98
C ILE A 175 -1.16 3.86 -7.10
N TYR A 176 -1.75 4.13 -8.27
CA TYR A 176 -1.87 3.28 -9.47
C TYR A 176 -2.15 1.79 -9.15
N PRO A 177 -3.22 1.48 -8.40
CA PRO A 177 -3.54 0.11 -8.00
C PRO A 177 -4.05 -0.73 -9.19
N PRO A 178 -3.83 -2.06 -9.18
CA PRO A 178 -4.58 -2.97 -10.06
C PRO A 178 -6.05 -3.08 -9.59
N CYS A 179 -6.97 -2.34 -10.21
CA CYS A 179 -8.42 -2.42 -9.95
C CYS A 179 -9.14 -3.54 -10.73
N LEU A 180 -8.41 -4.57 -11.14
CA LEU A 180 -8.90 -5.60 -12.06
C LEU A 180 -9.80 -6.66 -11.40
N VAL A 181 -10.02 -6.62 -10.07
CA VAL A 181 -10.84 -7.59 -9.34
C VAL A 181 -12.07 -6.90 -8.76
N GLU A 182 -13.27 -7.26 -9.23
CA GLU A 182 -14.52 -6.75 -8.68
C GLU A 182 -15.12 -7.78 -7.72
N PRO A 183 -15.25 -7.46 -6.41
CA PRO A 183 -16.01 -8.29 -5.48
C PRO A 183 -17.47 -8.42 -5.92
N LEU A 184 -18.05 -9.61 -5.79
CA LEU A 184 -19.49 -9.82 -6.01
C LEU A 184 -20.31 -9.06 -4.95
N SER A 185 -19.86 -9.09 -3.69
CA SER A 185 -20.31 -8.18 -2.64
C SER A 185 -19.33 -7.01 -2.48
N ILE A 186 -19.72 -5.84 -3.01
CA ILE A 186 -18.97 -4.59 -2.85
C ILE A 186 -19.28 -4.01 -1.46
N ASP A 187 -18.68 -4.61 -0.45
CA ASP A 187 -18.82 -4.22 0.96
C ASP A 187 -17.48 -3.75 1.52
N PHE A 188 -17.26 -2.44 1.47
CA PHE A 188 -16.03 -1.79 1.95
C PHE A 188 -16.29 -1.00 3.23
N THR A 189 -15.22 -0.71 3.96
CA THR A 189 -15.23 0.23 5.10
C THR A 189 -15.80 1.60 4.70
N SER A 190 -16.34 2.32 5.67
CA SER A 190 -16.73 3.73 5.51
C SER A 190 -15.55 4.70 5.61
N SER A 191 -14.36 4.20 5.95
CA SER A 191 -13.13 5.00 5.99
C SER A 191 -12.88 5.67 4.63
N PRO A 192 -12.44 6.94 4.60
CA PRO A 192 -12.07 7.63 3.37
C PRO A 192 -11.03 6.86 2.55
N MET A 193 -11.31 6.68 1.26
CA MET A 193 -10.44 6.02 0.29
C MET A 193 -10.19 6.94 -0.91
N HIS A 194 -9.00 6.87 -1.50
CA HIS A 194 -8.72 7.59 -2.73
C HIS A 194 -7.72 6.85 -3.63
N ILE A 195 -7.94 6.93 -4.94
CA ILE A 195 -7.05 6.37 -5.96
C ILE A 195 -6.38 7.51 -6.72
N LEU A 196 -5.05 7.43 -6.88
CA LEU A 196 -4.25 8.31 -7.73
C LEU A 196 -3.68 7.50 -8.89
N ILE A 197 -4.06 7.75 -10.13
CA ILE A 197 -3.67 6.89 -11.27
C ILE A 197 -3.36 7.69 -12.53
N GLY A 198 -2.50 7.16 -13.39
CA GLY A 198 -2.15 7.78 -14.67
C GLY A 198 -3.08 7.32 -15.79
N ALA A 199 -3.52 8.25 -16.65
CA ALA A 199 -4.41 7.98 -17.77
C ALA A 199 -3.79 7.04 -18.82
N GLU A 200 -2.47 7.09 -18.98
CA GLU A 200 -1.70 6.30 -19.96
C GLU A 200 -1.07 5.04 -19.34
N ASP A 201 -1.48 4.67 -18.13
CA ASP A 201 -1.00 3.45 -17.49
C ASP A 201 -1.42 2.23 -18.32
N ASP A 202 -0.45 1.57 -18.96
CA ASP A 202 -0.64 0.34 -19.75
C ASP A 202 -0.31 -0.92 -18.94
N TRP A 203 0.09 -0.76 -17.66
CA TRP A 203 0.41 -1.85 -16.75
C TRP A 203 -0.81 -2.23 -15.94
N THR A 204 -1.38 -1.26 -15.22
CA THR A 204 -2.60 -1.37 -14.42
C THR A 204 -3.57 -0.27 -14.85
N PRO A 205 -4.30 -0.43 -15.97
CA PRO A 205 -4.91 0.74 -16.60
C PRO A 205 -6.00 1.41 -15.80
N ALA A 206 -6.03 2.75 -15.89
CA ALA A 206 -6.99 3.61 -15.19
C ALA A 206 -8.43 3.17 -15.40
N ILE A 207 -8.77 2.73 -16.61
CA ILE A 207 -10.13 2.28 -16.95
C ILE A 207 -10.65 1.19 -16.01
N ALA A 208 -9.79 0.30 -15.48
CA ALA A 208 -10.24 -0.70 -14.51
C ALA A 208 -10.71 -0.06 -13.19
N CYS A 209 -10.05 1.01 -12.76
CA CYS A 209 -10.45 1.76 -11.58
C CYS A 209 -11.67 2.65 -11.87
N GLU A 210 -11.71 3.28 -13.04
CA GLU A 210 -12.87 4.06 -13.51
C GLU A 210 -14.14 3.20 -13.63
N ASP A 211 -14.01 1.90 -13.95
CA ASP A 211 -15.10 0.93 -13.94
C ASP A 211 -15.56 0.54 -12.52
N LEU A 212 -14.62 0.43 -11.59
CA LEU A 212 -14.85 -0.11 -10.23
C LEU A 212 -15.36 0.95 -9.25
N VAL A 213 -14.76 2.15 -9.26
CA VAL A 213 -15.05 3.23 -8.31
C VAL A 213 -16.53 3.64 -8.30
N PRO A 214 -17.22 3.84 -9.45
CA PRO A 214 -18.64 4.17 -9.45
C PRO A 214 -19.52 3.10 -8.79
N LYS A 215 -19.14 1.81 -8.93
CA LYS A 215 -19.86 0.70 -8.28
C LYS A 215 -19.65 0.72 -6.77
N MET A 216 -18.41 1.00 -6.32
CA MET A 216 -18.09 1.20 -4.90
C MET A 216 -18.90 2.35 -4.30
N ILE A 217 -18.98 3.50 -4.98
CA ILE A 217 -19.80 4.64 -4.57
C ILE A 217 -21.28 4.25 -4.50
N ALA A 218 -21.80 3.56 -5.52
CA ALA A 218 -23.19 3.10 -5.54
C ALA A 218 -23.53 2.12 -4.40
N SER A 219 -22.53 1.38 -3.91
CA SER A 219 -22.64 0.49 -2.74
C SER A 219 -22.34 1.19 -1.40
N GLY A 220 -22.12 2.51 -1.40
CA GLY A 220 -21.95 3.31 -0.18
C GLY A 220 -20.52 3.44 0.33
N ALA A 221 -19.51 3.02 -0.44
CA ALA A 221 -18.10 3.24 -0.08
C ALA A 221 -17.72 4.73 -0.21
N ASN A 222 -16.93 5.23 0.74
CA ASN A 222 -16.37 6.57 0.68
C ASN A 222 -15.07 6.56 -0.13
N ILE A 223 -15.17 6.62 -1.46
CA ILE A 223 -14.02 6.52 -2.36
C ILE A 223 -14.04 7.60 -3.45
N GLY A 224 -12.85 8.14 -3.75
CA GLY A 224 -12.61 9.00 -4.92
C GLY A 224 -11.49 8.46 -5.82
N ILE A 225 -11.37 9.05 -7.00
CA ILE A 225 -10.32 8.77 -7.98
C ILE A 225 -9.85 10.07 -8.63
N GLU A 226 -8.55 10.23 -8.75
CA GLU A 226 -7.88 11.28 -9.52
C GLU A 226 -7.09 10.61 -10.65
N VAL A 227 -7.40 10.99 -11.90
CA VAL A 227 -6.76 10.46 -13.10
C VAL A 227 -5.88 11.53 -13.72
N TYR A 228 -4.57 11.34 -13.67
CA TYR A 228 -3.60 12.29 -14.21
C TYR A 228 -3.42 12.07 -15.72
N ALA A 229 -3.75 13.09 -16.51
CA ALA A 229 -3.52 13.09 -17.96
C ALA A 229 -2.02 12.93 -18.31
N ASN A 230 -1.73 12.32 -19.47
CA ASN A 230 -0.37 12.14 -19.99
C ASN A 230 0.60 11.50 -18.97
N SER A 231 0.10 10.54 -18.19
CA SER A 231 0.84 9.94 -17.08
C SER A 231 0.75 8.43 -17.15
N HIS A 232 1.90 7.77 -17.15
CA HIS A 232 2.00 6.31 -17.20
C HIS A 232 2.05 5.69 -15.80
N HIS A 233 2.27 4.38 -15.74
CA HIS A 233 2.60 3.71 -14.48
C HIS A 233 3.86 4.33 -13.85
N SER A 234 3.88 4.47 -12.52
CA SER A 234 4.96 5.18 -11.82
C SER A 234 5.15 6.65 -12.23
N PHE A 235 4.07 7.36 -12.58
CA PHE A 235 4.09 8.79 -12.89
C PHE A 235 4.76 9.65 -11.81
N ASP A 236 4.77 9.16 -10.58
CA ASP A 236 5.34 9.84 -9.41
C ASP A 236 6.84 9.59 -9.26
N LYS A 237 7.52 8.96 -10.22
CA LYS A 237 9.00 8.87 -10.26
C LYS A 237 9.62 10.11 -10.89
N ASN A 238 10.88 10.38 -10.54
CA ASN A 238 11.76 11.23 -11.34
C ASN A 238 12.56 10.35 -12.30
N ALA A 239 11.93 9.87 -13.37
CA ALA A 239 12.55 8.96 -14.34
C ALA A 239 11.99 9.18 -15.73
N SER A 240 12.83 9.00 -16.76
CA SER A 240 12.38 8.97 -18.15
C SER A 240 11.58 7.70 -18.45
N ILE A 241 10.86 7.72 -19.59
CA ILE A 241 10.16 6.56 -20.11
C ILE A 241 11.05 5.31 -20.16
N LYS A 242 10.50 4.19 -19.71
CA LYS A 242 11.14 2.87 -19.72
C LYS A 242 10.11 1.79 -20.06
N PHE A 243 10.43 0.99 -21.07
CA PHE A 243 9.64 -0.17 -21.46
C PHE A 243 10.10 -1.43 -20.70
N HIS A 244 9.15 -2.24 -20.26
CA HIS A 244 9.36 -3.48 -19.50
C HIS A 244 8.77 -4.66 -20.28
N GLU A 245 9.56 -5.27 -21.15
CA GLU A 245 9.13 -6.35 -22.05
C GLU A 245 8.45 -7.52 -21.32
N ASN A 246 8.94 -7.89 -20.13
CA ASN A 246 8.43 -9.02 -19.37
C ASN A 246 7.28 -8.67 -18.41
N ALA A 247 6.89 -7.41 -18.30
CA ALA A 247 5.78 -7.02 -17.43
C ALA A 247 4.45 -7.52 -18.01
N TYR A 248 3.53 -7.92 -17.12
CA TYR A 248 2.16 -8.25 -17.50
C TYR A 248 1.36 -6.96 -17.62
N SER A 249 0.93 -6.61 -18.83
CA SER A 249 -0.12 -5.61 -19.05
C SER A 249 -1.46 -6.24 -18.72
N THR A 250 -2.17 -5.70 -17.72
CA THR A 250 -3.47 -6.23 -17.29
C THR A 250 -4.64 -5.49 -17.92
N THR A 251 -4.43 -4.82 -19.06
CA THR A 251 -5.42 -3.97 -19.73
C THR A 251 -6.74 -4.69 -19.99
N ASP A 252 -6.66 -5.89 -20.54
CA ASP A 252 -7.83 -6.69 -20.92
C ASP A 252 -8.30 -7.63 -19.80
N CYS A 253 -7.71 -7.53 -18.59
CA CYS A 253 -8.07 -8.35 -17.46
C CYS A 253 -9.13 -7.67 -16.59
N ARG A 254 -10.23 -8.37 -16.35
CA ARG A 254 -11.25 -8.08 -15.34
C ARG A 254 -11.64 -9.40 -14.71
N PHE A 255 -11.67 -9.52 -13.40
CA PHE A 255 -12.07 -10.74 -12.69
C PHE A 255 -13.16 -10.44 -11.69
N LYS A 256 -13.91 -11.48 -11.31
CA LYS A 256 -14.86 -11.41 -10.20
C LYS A 256 -14.30 -12.13 -8.98
N MET A 257 -14.65 -11.66 -7.80
CA MET A 257 -14.27 -12.29 -6.55
C MET A 257 -15.50 -12.61 -5.70
N LYS A 258 -15.62 -13.86 -5.28
CA LYS A 258 -16.68 -14.29 -4.35
C LYS A 258 -16.45 -13.72 -2.95
N ASP A 259 -17.48 -13.76 -2.12
CA ASP A 259 -17.44 -13.28 -0.73
C ASP A 259 -16.48 -14.11 0.15
N ASP A 260 -16.21 -15.36 -0.23
CA ASP A 260 -15.17 -16.20 0.37
C ASP A 260 -13.74 -15.81 -0.06
N GLY A 261 -13.55 -14.72 -0.82
CA GLY A 261 -12.26 -14.24 -1.28
C GLY A 261 -11.67 -15.04 -2.46
N THR A 262 -12.41 -15.97 -3.05
CA THR A 262 -11.95 -16.68 -4.26
C THR A 262 -12.09 -15.78 -5.48
N ILE A 263 -10.98 -15.50 -6.17
CA ILE A 263 -10.99 -14.81 -7.46
C ILE A 263 -11.22 -15.83 -8.58
N LEU A 264 -12.10 -15.51 -9.52
CA LEU A 264 -12.52 -16.37 -10.61
C LEU A 264 -11.90 -15.92 -11.93
N MET A 265 -11.42 -16.88 -12.72
CA MET A 265 -11.08 -16.67 -14.12
C MET A 265 -12.33 -16.33 -14.92
N ASN A 266 -12.19 -15.52 -15.97
CA ASN A 266 -13.29 -15.22 -16.89
C ASN A 266 -13.76 -16.45 -17.67
N PHE A 267 -12.83 -17.36 -17.94
CA PHE A 267 -13.12 -18.62 -18.61
C PHE A 267 -13.59 -19.66 -17.58
N LEU A 268 -14.82 -20.14 -17.73
CA LEU A 268 -15.45 -21.21 -16.92
C LEU A 268 -15.55 -20.92 -15.41
N SER A 269 -15.34 -19.69 -14.96
CA SER A 269 -15.39 -19.31 -13.54
C SER A 269 -14.49 -20.19 -12.64
N LEU A 270 -13.34 -20.62 -13.17
CA LEU A 270 -12.38 -21.45 -12.43
C LEU A 270 -11.67 -20.61 -11.35
N PRO A 271 -11.43 -21.16 -10.15
CA PRO A 271 -10.76 -20.42 -9.09
C PRO A 271 -9.28 -20.19 -9.40
N MET A 272 -8.80 -18.96 -9.20
CA MET A 272 -7.37 -18.60 -9.26
C MET A 272 -6.70 -18.78 -7.89
N SER A 273 -6.89 -19.95 -7.27
CA SER A 273 -6.50 -20.21 -5.87
C SER A 273 -5.06 -20.69 -5.68
N THR A 274 -4.31 -20.91 -6.76
CA THR A 274 -2.91 -21.37 -6.70
C THR A 274 -2.02 -20.56 -7.64
N PRO A 275 -0.68 -20.53 -7.42
CA PRO A 275 0.24 -19.86 -8.32
C PRO A 275 0.11 -20.27 -9.79
N LEU A 276 -0.13 -21.56 -10.05
CA LEU A 276 -0.32 -22.08 -11.41
C LEU A 276 -1.62 -21.57 -12.02
N LEU A 277 -2.72 -21.64 -11.27
CA LEU A 277 -4.03 -21.19 -11.74
C LEU A 277 -4.06 -19.67 -11.95
N GLN A 278 -3.46 -18.89 -11.06
CA GLN A 278 -3.33 -17.44 -11.26
C GLN A 278 -2.52 -17.10 -12.51
N LYS A 279 -1.42 -17.82 -12.77
CA LYS A 279 -0.65 -17.65 -14.02
C LYS A 279 -1.48 -17.98 -15.26
N ILE A 280 -2.28 -19.05 -15.22
CA ILE A 280 -3.19 -19.41 -16.31
C ILE A 280 -4.24 -18.31 -16.51
N GLY A 281 -4.93 -17.90 -15.44
CA GLY A 281 -5.96 -16.87 -15.49
C GLY A 281 -5.44 -15.53 -16.02
N LEU A 282 -4.28 -15.09 -15.56
CA LEU A 282 -3.61 -13.91 -16.11
C LEU A 282 -3.17 -14.13 -17.56
N GLY A 283 -2.62 -15.28 -17.92
CA GLY A 283 -2.19 -15.58 -19.29
C GLY A 283 -3.31 -15.59 -20.33
N LEU A 284 -4.57 -15.73 -19.91
CA LEU A 284 -5.74 -15.69 -20.81
C LEU A 284 -6.17 -14.26 -21.19
N CYS A 285 -5.73 -13.23 -20.46
CA CYS A 285 -6.12 -11.83 -20.71
C CYS A 285 -4.93 -10.87 -20.79
N ALA A 286 -3.83 -11.15 -20.08
CA ALA A 286 -2.70 -10.25 -19.97
C ALA A 286 -1.79 -10.36 -21.20
N LYS A 287 -1.30 -9.20 -21.65
CA LYS A 287 -0.25 -9.10 -22.67
C LYS A 287 1.11 -8.89 -21.99
N ARG A 288 2.18 -8.95 -22.78
CA ARG A 288 3.54 -8.62 -22.33
C ARG A 288 3.95 -7.24 -22.84
N GLY A 289 4.72 -6.52 -22.05
CA GLY A 289 5.18 -5.18 -22.37
C GLY A 289 4.33 -4.11 -21.72
N THR A 290 4.96 -3.28 -20.91
CA THR A 290 4.34 -2.11 -20.27
C THR A 290 5.36 -0.98 -20.17
N THR A 291 4.87 0.21 -19.87
CA THR A 291 5.63 1.45 -19.84
C THR A 291 5.56 2.05 -18.44
N THR A 292 6.71 2.49 -17.94
CA THR A 292 6.77 3.40 -16.78
C THR A 292 7.42 4.69 -17.22
N GLU A 293 6.86 5.82 -16.81
CA GLU A 293 7.43 7.14 -17.05
C GLU A 293 7.09 8.04 -15.88
N GLY A 294 8.05 8.85 -15.42
CA GLY A 294 7.81 9.91 -14.46
C GLY A 294 7.22 11.15 -15.12
N ASN A 295 6.22 11.77 -14.50
CA ASN A 295 5.63 13.02 -14.91
C ASN A 295 5.73 14.02 -13.74
N LEU A 296 6.60 15.02 -13.87
CA LEU A 296 6.90 15.97 -12.78
C LEU A 296 5.67 16.76 -12.31
N GLU A 297 4.75 17.10 -13.22
CA GLU A 297 3.52 17.81 -12.88
C GLU A 297 2.57 16.91 -12.08
N SER A 298 2.30 15.70 -12.58
CA SER A 298 1.45 14.72 -11.89
C SER A 298 2.05 14.29 -10.56
N ARG A 299 3.37 14.12 -10.48
CA ARG A 299 4.10 13.84 -9.25
C ARG A 299 3.88 14.94 -8.20
N ALA A 300 4.04 16.21 -8.59
CA ALA A 300 3.84 17.33 -7.67
C ALA A 300 2.39 17.39 -7.16
N LYS A 301 1.41 17.18 -8.04
CA LYS A 301 -0.01 17.11 -7.66
C LYS A 301 -0.29 15.94 -6.71
N ALA A 302 0.24 14.76 -6.99
CA ALA A 302 0.04 13.58 -6.17
C ALA A 302 0.67 13.69 -4.78
N LEU A 303 1.90 14.21 -4.67
CA LEU A 303 2.54 14.45 -3.37
C LEU A 303 1.71 15.43 -2.54
N LYS A 304 1.29 16.55 -3.15
CA LYS A 304 0.44 17.53 -2.47
C LYS A 304 -0.88 16.91 -2.01
N PHE A 305 -1.58 16.22 -2.90
CA PHE A 305 -2.83 15.54 -2.58
C PHE A 305 -2.65 14.54 -1.43
N ALA A 306 -1.61 13.71 -1.50
CA ALA A 306 -1.34 12.68 -0.51
C ALA A 306 -1.10 13.28 0.89
N GLN A 307 -0.32 14.36 0.98
CA GLN A 307 -0.10 15.05 2.25
C GLN A 307 -1.40 15.63 2.80
N GLU A 308 -2.18 16.33 1.98
CA GLU A 308 -3.47 16.93 2.38
C GLU A 308 -4.47 15.84 2.82
N PHE A 309 -4.55 14.75 2.08
CA PHE A 309 -5.40 13.60 2.40
C PHE A 309 -5.02 12.97 3.75
N MET A 310 -3.75 12.72 4.02
CA MET A 310 -3.33 12.15 5.31
C MET A 310 -3.55 13.12 6.46
N LYS A 311 -3.24 14.41 6.28
CA LYS A 311 -3.49 15.43 7.31
C LYS A 311 -4.98 15.54 7.65
N ASN A 312 -5.85 15.57 6.65
CA ASN A 312 -7.29 15.73 6.86
C ASN A 312 -7.93 14.54 7.56
N ASN A 313 -7.39 13.33 7.39
CA ASN A 313 -7.99 12.13 7.96
C ASN A 313 -7.32 11.66 9.25
N LEU A 314 -6.11 12.13 9.58
CA LEU A 314 -5.34 11.66 10.74
C LEU A 314 -5.02 12.73 11.79
N LEU A 315 -5.07 14.02 11.44
CA LEU A 315 -4.69 15.12 12.36
C LEU A 315 -5.86 16.00 12.79
N GLN A 316 -7.08 15.66 12.37
CA GLN A 316 -8.30 16.33 12.82
C GLN A 316 -8.80 15.79 14.17
#